data_AF-A0A5P8VS63-F1
#
_entry.id   AF-A0A5P8VS63-F1
#
_cell.length_a   1.000
_cell.length_b   1.000
_cell.length_c   1.000
_cell.angle_alpha   90.00
_cell.angle_beta   90.00
_cell.angle_gamma   90.00
#
_symmetry.space_group_name_H-M   'P 1'
#
loop_
_entity.id
_entity.type
_entity.pdbx_description
1 polymer ?
#
loop_
_entity_poly.entity_id
_entity_poly.type
_entity_poly.pdbx_seq_one_letter_code
_entity_poly.pdbx_strand_id
1 'polypeptide(L)'
;MTDRTELLTVKLINLKWQQLILSLGCLLLIIACKSFYPTTNPDPKLLKIATDPTFIPFEIQRASGNLEGFDIDLMNALAQPAAGIAKVAGFAVKFESLPFDGMISTLQVIKSRCSN
;
A
#
# COMPACT_ATOMS: atom_id res chain seq x y z
N MET A 1 22.81 17.70 -62.19
CA MET A 1 22.79 16.29 -61.72
C MET A 1 22.72 16.33 -60.20
N THR A 2 21.59 16.74 -59.62
CA THR A 2 21.47 16.85 -58.16
C THR A 2 21.24 15.46 -57.61
N ASP A 3 22.19 15.02 -56.77
CA ASP A 3 22.46 13.64 -56.45
C ASP A 3 21.33 13.00 -55.64
N ARG A 4 20.91 11.79 -56.02
CA ARG A 4 19.82 11.07 -55.34
C ARG A 4 20.18 10.72 -53.89
N THR A 5 21.47 10.75 -53.55
CA THR A 5 21.99 10.56 -52.19
C THR A 5 21.58 11.70 -51.23
N GLU A 6 21.61 12.95 -51.70
CA GLU A 6 21.25 14.15 -50.94
C GLU A 6 19.75 14.17 -50.57
N LEU A 7 18.89 13.70 -51.47
CA LEU A 7 17.46 13.58 -51.19
C LEU A 7 17.15 12.48 -50.16
N LEU A 8 17.93 11.40 -50.14
CA LEU A 8 17.76 10.30 -49.19
C LEU A 8 18.28 10.68 -47.79
N THR A 9 19.39 11.41 -47.70
CA THR A 9 19.92 11.91 -46.42
C THR A 9 18.98 12.92 -45.78
N VAL A 10 18.43 13.86 -46.54
CA VAL A 10 17.44 14.84 -46.05
C VAL A 10 16.15 14.15 -45.59
N LYS A 11 15.66 13.14 -46.32
CA LYS A 11 14.48 12.35 -45.90
C LYS A 11 14.71 11.58 -44.60
N LEU A 12 15.88 10.94 -44.46
CA LEU A 12 16.25 10.19 -43.26
C LEU A 12 16.44 11.12 -42.04
N ILE A 13 16.99 12.31 -42.24
CA ILE A 13 17.11 13.34 -41.21
C ILE A 13 15.72 13.80 -40.76
N ASN A 14 14.83 14.18 -41.67
CA ASN A 14 13.47 14.63 -41.31
C ASN A 14 12.65 13.54 -40.61
N LEU A 15 12.80 12.28 -41.03
CA LEU A 15 12.13 11.14 -40.37
C LEU A 15 12.66 10.93 -38.95
N LYS A 16 13.99 11.01 -38.75
CA LYS A 16 14.64 10.83 -37.45
C LYS A 16 14.31 11.98 -36.47
N TRP A 17 14.16 13.19 -36.97
CA TRP A 17 13.65 14.34 -36.21
C TRP A 17 12.17 14.19 -35.86
N GLN A 18 11.32 13.68 -36.76
CA GLN A 18 9.92 13.33 -36.42
C GLN A 18 9.82 12.28 -35.32
N GLN A 19 10.66 11.24 -35.35
CA GLN A 19 10.69 10.19 -34.31
C GLN A 19 11.12 10.77 -32.94
N LEU A 20 12.10 11.68 -32.91
CA LEU A 20 12.54 12.35 -31.69
C LEU A 20 11.46 13.26 -31.11
N ILE A 21 10.79 14.06 -31.96
CA ILE A 21 9.69 14.95 -31.54
C ILE A 21 8.52 14.14 -30.98
N LEU A 22 8.16 13.02 -31.62
CA LEU A 22 7.08 12.15 -31.14
C LEU A 22 7.42 11.49 -29.79
N SER A 23 8.65 11.01 -29.61
CA SER A 23 9.08 10.39 -28.34
C SER A 23 9.10 11.39 -27.18
N LEU A 24 9.55 12.62 -27.42
CA LEU A 24 9.61 13.69 -26.43
C LEU A 24 8.19 14.15 -26.06
N GLY A 25 7.29 14.24 -27.04
CA GLY A 25 5.87 14.51 -26.81
C GLY A 25 5.19 13.43 -25.98
N CYS A 26 5.44 12.15 -26.26
CA CYS A 26 4.95 11.04 -25.46
C CYS A 26 5.49 11.07 -24.02
N LEU A 27 6.78 11.38 -23.83
CA LEU A 27 7.39 11.50 -22.51
C LEU A 27 6.75 12.63 -21.69
N LEU A 28 6.50 13.79 -22.31
CA LEU A 28 5.84 14.93 -21.66
C LEU A 28 4.38 14.62 -21.29
N LEU A 29 3.66 13.87 -22.13
CA LEU A 29 2.30 13.39 -21.85
C LEU A 29 2.23 12.47 -20.62
N ILE A 30 3.19 11.54 -20.46
CA ILE A 30 3.23 10.63 -19.30
C ILE A 30 3.48 11.39 -18.00
N ILE A 31 4.35 12.41 -18.04
CA ILE A 31 4.65 13.26 -16.87
C ILE A 31 3.41 14.07 -16.47
N ALA A 32 2.73 14.70 -17.44
CA ALA A 32 1.52 15.48 -17.18
C ALA A 32 0.37 14.62 -16.61
N CYS A 33 0.23 13.38 -17.09
CA CYS A 33 -0.83 12.47 -16.65
C CYS A 33 -0.70 12.09 -15.16
N LYS A 34 0.53 11.95 -14.63
CA LYS A 34 0.74 11.68 -13.19
C LYS A 34 0.40 12.85 -12.27
N SER A 35 0.49 14.09 -12.78
CA SER A 35 0.23 15.29 -11.98
C SER A 35 -1.26 15.63 -11.88
N PHE A 36 -2.06 15.21 -12.87
CA PHE A 36 -3.51 15.49 -12.93
C PHE A 36 -4.36 14.39 -12.30
N TYR A 37 -3.85 13.16 -12.24
CA TYR A 37 -4.45 12.05 -11.51
C TYR A 37 -3.56 11.69 -10.32
N PRO A 38 -3.62 12.45 -9.21
CA PRO A 38 -3.01 12.00 -7.98
C PRO A 38 -3.60 10.63 -7.65
N THR A 39 -2.74 9.61 -7.59
CA THR A 39 -3.10 8.34 -6.96
C THR A 39 -3.32 8.66 -5.48
N THR A 40 -4.57 8.94 -5.13
CA THR A 40 -5.03 8.92 -3.75
C THR A 40 -5.10 7.46 -3.35
N ASN A 41 -3.98 6.91 -2.88
CA ASN A 41 -4.06 5.71 -2.06
C ASN A 41 -4.74 6.14 -0.76
N PRO A 42 -5.93 5.64 -0.43
CA PRO A 42 -6.55 5.95 0.84
C PRO A 42 -5.59 5.53 1.95
N ASP A 43 -5.42 6.39 2.96
CA ASP A 43 -4.61 6.06 4.13
C ASP A 43 -5.10 4.74 4.73
N PRO A 44 -4.19 3.82 5.08
CA PRO A 44 -4.58 2.52 5.58
C PRO A 44 -5.40 2.69 6.85
N LYS A 45 -6.58 2.08 6.88
CA LYS A 45 -7.46 2.18 8.05
C LYS A 45 -6.80 1.43 9.20
N LEU A 46 -6.71 2.03 10.39
CA LEU A 46 -6.07 1.39 11.53
C LEU A 46 -7.01 0.39 12.19
N LEU A 47 -6.65 -0.89 12.19
CA LEU A 47 -7.31 -1.96 12.93
C LEU A 47 -6.60 -2.14 14.28
N LYS A 48 -7.34 -1.87 15.36
CA LYS A 48 -6.86 -2.09 16.73
C LYS A 48 -7.15 -3.52 17.16
N ILE A 49 -6.14 -4.21 17.68
CA ILE A 49 -6.24 -5.58 18.17
C ILE A 49 -5.95 -5.57 19.67
N ALA A 50 -6.93 -5.98 20.47
CA ALA A 50 -6.76 -6.14 21.90
C ALA A 50 -5.99 -7.44 22.20
N THR A 51 -5.05 -7.41 23.14
CA THR A 51 -4.21 -8.56 23.55
C THR A 51 -3.94 -8.50 25.05
N ASP A 52 -3.88 -9.65 25.71
CA ASP A 52 -3.48 -9.79 27.12
C ASP A 52 -2.18 -10.59 27.17
N PRO A 53 -1.00 -9.95 27.14
CA PRO A 53 0.26 -10.60 26.84
C PRO A 53 0.86 -11.38 28.04
N THR A 54 0.02 -12.16 28.70
CA THR A 54 0.29 -12.99 29.88
C THR A 54 -0.02 -14.47 29.64
N PHE A 55 -0.55 -14.85 28.47
CA PHE A 55 -0.98 -16.20 28.12
C PHE A 55 0.00 -16.93 27.19
N ILE A 56 1.07 -17.48 27.78
CA ILE A 56 2.05 -18.31 27.06
C ILE A 56 1.40 -19.65 26.65
N PRO A 57 1.58 -20.15 25.41
CA PRO A 57 2.47 -19.66 24.33
C PRO A 57 1.78 -18.76 23.28
N PHE A 58 0.56 -18.30 23.54
CA PHE A 58 -0.28 -17.60 22.56
C PHE A 58 0.04 -16.11 22.45
N GLU A 59 0.27 -15.45 23.59
CA GLU A 59 0.61 -14.03 23.65
C GLU A 59 1.50 -13.74 24.87
N ILE A 60 2.63 -13.08 24.64
CA ILE A 60 3.60 -12.70 25.67
C ILE A 60 4.24 -11.35 25.33
N GLN A 61 4.47 -10.52 26.35
CA GLN A 61 5.31 -9.33 26.23
C GLN A 61 6.67 -9.63 26.83
N ARG A 62 7.71 -9.59 25.98
CA ARG A 62 9.09 -9.74 26.45
C ARG A 62 9.54 -8.52 27.25
N ALA A 63 10.62 -8.67 28.01
CA ALA A 63 11.28 -7.56 28.71
C ALA A 63 11.68 -6.39 27.79
N SER A 64 11.89 -6.66 26.49
CA SER A 64 12.12 -5.62 25.47
C SER A 64 10.89 -4.78 25.12
N GLY A 65 9.69 -5.14 25.60
CA GLY A 65 8.41 -4.53 25.24
C GLY A 65 7.73 -5.13 23.99
N ASN A 66 8.47 -5.90 23.20
CA ASN A 66 7.94 -6.61 22.02
C ASN A 66 6.91 -7.68 22.40
N LEU A 67 5.82 -7.73 21.63
CA LEU A 67 4.80 -8.77 21.69
C LEU A 67 5.17 -9.95 20.80
N GLU A 68 4.86 -11.15 21.25
CA GLU A 68 5.07 -12.41 20.55
C GLU A 68 4.05 -13.46 20.93
N GLY A 69 4.07 -14.57 20.19
CA GLY A 69 3.25 -15.74 20.43
C GLY A 69 2.38 -16.02 19.22
N PHE A 70 1.69 -17.16 19.25
CA PHE A 70 0.86 -17.59 18.12
C PHE A 70 -0.16 -16.53 17.68
N ASP A 71 -0.84 -15.86 18.61
CA ASP A 71 -1.88 -14.88 18.29
C ASP A 71 -1.29 -13.62 17.64
N ILE A 72 -0.11 -13.20 18.11
CA ILE A 72 0.62 -12.05 17.57
C ILE A 72 1.13 -12.35 16.16
N ASP A 73 1.73 -13.53 15.97
CA ASP A 73 2.26 -13.98 14.68
C ASP A 73 1.15 -14.15 13.65
N LEU A 74 0.02 -14.73 14.04
CA LEU A 74 -1.15 -14.88 13.19
C LEU A 74 -1.66 -13.51 12.71
N MET A 75 -1.83 -12.55 13.62
CA MET A 75 -2.35 -11.23 13.26
C MET A 75 -1.36 -10.43 12.41
N ASN A 76 -0.06 -10.53 12.69
CA ASN A 76 0.98 -9.94 11.85
C ASN A 76 1.00 -10.55 10.44
N ALA A 77 0.85 -11.87 10.32
CA ALA A 77 0.77 -12.55 9.03
C ALA A 77 -0.46 -12.10 8.23
N LEU A 78 -1.62 -11.98 8.89
CA LEU A 78 -2.86 -11.48 8.28
C LEU A 78 -2.79 -9.99 7.87
N ALA A 79 -1.92 -9.20 8.50
CA ALA A 79 -1.68 -7.80 8.18
C ALA A 79 -0.75 -7.59 6.97
N GLN A 80 -0.05 -8.62 6.49
CA GLN A 80 0.83 -8.47 5.34
C GLN A 80 0.02 -8.22 4.05
N PRO A 81 0.49 -7.37 3.12
CA PRO A 81 -0.25 -7.03 1.89
C PRO A 81 -0.62 -8.23 1.01
N ALA A 82 0.18 -9.29 1.07
CA ALA A 82 -0.04 -10.54 0.33
C ALA A 82 -1.09 -11.45 0.98
N ALA A 83 -1.53 -11.16 2.20
CA ALA A 83 -2.38 -11.99 3.01
C ALA A 83 -3.61 -11.23 3.55
N GLY A 84 -4.72 -11.95 3.71
CA GLY A 84 -5.84 -11.58 4.58
C GLY A 84 -6.38 -10.13 4.50
N ILE A 85 -6.60 -9.57 5.69
CA ILE A 85 -7.34 -8.32 5.97
C ILE A 85 -6.73 -7.08 5.30
N ALA A 86 -5.42 -7.06 5.08
CA ALA A 86 -4.75 -5.97 4.37
C ALA A 86 -5.13 -5.94 2.87
N LYS A 87 -5.31 -7.11 2.24
CA LYS A 87 -5.73 -7.21 0.83
C LYS A 87 -7.20 -6.84 0.62
N VAL A 88 -8.08 -7.22 1.55
CA VAL A 88 -9.52 -7.02 1.39
C VAL A 88 -9.93 -5.59 1.75
N ALA A 89 -9.27 -4.98 2.73
CA ALA A 89 -9.75 -3.74 3.30
C ALA A 89 -8.67 -2.71 3.67
N GLY A 90 -7.41 -2.95 3.28
CA GLY A 90 -6.34 -1.97 3.42
C GLY A 90 -6.03 -1.58 4.87
N PHE A 91 -6.19 -2.52 5.81
CA PHE A 91 -5.98 -2.23 7.22
C PHE A 91 -4.50 -2.33 7.63
N ALA A 92 -4.06 -1.39 8.47
CA ALA A 92 -2.83 -1.50 9.25
C ALA A 92 -3.17 -1.99 10.66
N VAL A 93 -2.35 -2.87 11.25
CA VAL A 93 -2.59 -3.44 12.58
C VAL A 93 -1.88 -2.64 13.67
N LYS A 94 -2.56 -2.42 14.80
CA LYS A 94 -1.98 -1.90 16.04
C LYS A 94 -2.48 -2.71 17.22
N PHE A 95 -1.55 -3.27 18.00
CA PHE A 95 -1.88 -3.97 19.23
C PHE A 95 -2.11 -2.99 20.39
N GLU A 96 -3.11 -3.26 21.20
CA GLU A 96 -3.43 -2.56 22.45
C GLU A 96 -3.54 -3.59 23.57
N SER A 97 -2.73 -3.42 24.62
CA SER A 97 -2.76 -4.34 25.76
C SER A 97 -3.94 -3.98 26.68
N LEU A 98 -4.81 -4.96 26.93
CA LEU A 98 -6.04 -4.82 27.72
C LEU A 98 -6.26 -6.12 28.50
N PRO A 99 -6.71 -6.08 29.77
CA PRO A 99 -7.16 -7.29 30.45
C PRO A 99 -8.36 -7.89 29.71
N PHE A 100 -8.48 -9.23 29.69
CA PHE A 100 -9.55 -9.95 28.98
C PHE A 100 -10.97 -9.40 29.25
N ASP A 101 -11.31 -9.13 30.52
CA ASP A 101 -12.62 -8.57 30.91
C ASP A 101 -12.90 -7.19 30.25
N GLY A 102 -11.85 -6.40 30.06
CA GLY A 102 -11.92 -5.11 29.38
C GLY A 102 -12.17 -5.24 27.87
N MET A 103 -11.74 -6.34 27.25
CA MET A 103 -11.93 -6.55 25.81
C MET A 103 -13.39 -6.76 25.45
N ILE A 104 -14.10 -7.61 26.20
CA ILE A 104 -15.50 -7.94 25.93
C ILE A 104 -16.39 -6.70 26.02
N SER A 105 -16.23 -5.90 27.08
CA SER A 105 -16.97 -4.65 27.26
C SER A 105 -16.67 -3.64 26.15
N THR A 106 -15.39 -3.49 25.77
CA THR A 106 -14.98 -2.59 24.69
C THR A 106 -15.61 -2.98 23.35
N LEU A 107 -15.62 -4.27 23.01
CA LEU A 107 -16.22 -4.76 21.76
C LEU A 107 -17.73 -4.53 21.71
N GLN A 108 -18.44 -4.73 22.83
CA GLN A 108 -19.88 -4.47 22.91
C GLN A 108 -20.20 -2.99 22.65
N VAL A 109 -19.42 -2.07 23.22
CA VAL A 109 -19.56 -0.63 23.01
C VAL A 109 -19.27 -0.24 21.56
N ILE A 110 -18.25 -0.83 20.93
CA ILE A 110 -17.95 -0.55 19.53
C ILE A 110 -19.06 -1.08 18.62
N LYS A 111 -19.56 -2.29 18.89
CA LYS A 111 -20.66 -2.89 18.12
C LYS A 111 -21.92 -2.03 18.14
N SER A 112 -22.29 -1.46 19.28
CA SER A 112 -23.46 -0.57 19.36
C SER A 112 -23.26 0.73 18.58
N ARG A 113 -22.04 1.26 18.51
CA ARG A 113 -21.71 2.45 17.69
C ARG A 113 -21.82 2.19 16.19
N CYS A 114 -21.49 1.00 15.72
CA CYS A 114 -21.60 0.65 14.29
C CYS A 114 -23.03 0.25 13.86
N SER A 115 -23.95 0.08 14.81
CA SER A 115 -25.35 -0.30 14.55
C SER A 115 -26.32 0.88 14.50
N ASN A 116 -25.87 2.08 14.86
CA ASN A 116 -26.59 3.35 14.70
C ASN A 116 -25.96 4.16 13.57
#